data_AF-A0A0B7NV10-F1
#
_entry.id   AF-A0A0B7NV10-F1
#
_cell.length_a   1.000
_cell.length_b   1.000
_cell.length_c   1.000
_cell.angle_alpha   90.00
_cell.angle_beta   90.00
_cell.angle_gamma   90.00
#
_symmetry.space_group_name_H-M   'P 1'
#
loop_
_entity.id
_entity.type
_entity.pdbx_description
1 polymer ?
#
loop_
_entity_poly.entity_id
_entity_poly.type
_entity_poly.pdbx_seq_one_letter_code
_entity_poly.pdbx_strand_id
1 'polypeptide(L)'
;MTIVDPPIKESADFYKNINSRSGKSTEVIFSDDEPDLLVTVPEEEIARERGKDYQFEIDKDSIEDFSIKVPAIAQVKESFKATMTSINSTISLYVFVMGFAPLLWASLSERHGRRAVYLLSSLLYIISTIGCALSDRVSLFIALRAFQAIGASASQAVGAGTITDLFEVYERGNAMGLFLLGALIGPVLGPILGGFINEFMSWRYIFWFLSGLGGITFVLILFFLPETSSIILKKRADYLQMKNNIKYAEKYQGQKPYLKPKNEENTSKSMLRPFKLMVKPIVILSTTPYSIAYGFMYFVIASLPHQLQSQYNFSSYQIGLSYLANGIGNAMGAFFSGKLADRALEKSVDHILEARLSPMWFGIFLLPVGQLIYGWCVQLHIHIVATLTGLFLLGLGVGVVQTPANTYIVDAYQKHSASVMGAANLMRCVSAGCTPLVAPTLIESIGNGWSLTILAIISLLSGACIFLAQRYGQHWR
;
A
#
# COMPACT_ATOMS: atom_id res chain seq x y z
N MET A 1 18.94 -34.32 -15.46
CA MET A 1 19.29 -35.28 -14.40
C MET A 1 17.98 -35.60 -13.69
N THR A 2 17.39 -36.74 -14.03
CA THR A 2 16.05 -37.14 -13.58
C THR A 2 16.21 -37.83 -12.23
N ILE A 3 15.74 -37.20 -11.15
CA ILE A 3 15.72 -37.81 -9.83
C ILE A 3 14.37 -38.51 -9.72
N VAL A 4 14.44 -39.84 -9.60
CA VAL A 4 13.32 -40.75 -9.37
C VAL A 4 13.18 -40.92 -7.86
N ASP A 5 12.02 -40.60 -7.30
CA ASP A 5 11.71 -40.82 -5.87
C ASP A 5 11.61 -42.34 -5.58
N PRO A 6 12.09 -42.82 -4.40
CA PRO A 6 12.03 -44.23 -4.02
C PRO A 6 10.61 -44.63 -3.55
N PRO A 7 10.27 -45.93 -3.61
CA PRO A 7 8.92 -46.42 -3.31
C PRO A 7 8.61 -46.49 -1.80
N ILE A 8 7.32 -46.32 -1.51
CA ILE A 8 6.54 -46.24 -0.25
C ILE A 8 6.92 -47.24 0.89
N LYS A 9 7.82 -48.20 0.66
CA LYS A 9 8.26 -49.17 1.69
C LYS A 9 9.29 -48.61 2.68
N GLU A 10 10.19 -47.72 2.26
CA GLU A 10 11.20 -47.15 3.17
C GLU A 10 10.60 -46.15 4.16
N SER A 11 9.48 -45.50 3.81
CA SER A 11 8.74 -44.65 4.75
C SER A 11 8.11 -45.46 5.89
N ALA A 12 7.74 -46.72 5.68
CA ALA A 12 7.09 -47.53 6.72
C ALA A 12 8.07 -47.97 7.83
N ASP A 13 9.32 -48.26 7.48
CA ASP A 13 10.37 -48.61 8.46
C ASP A 13 10.86 -47.39 9.25
N PHE A 14 10.79 -46.19 8.65
CA PHE A 14 11.04 -44.93 9.34
C PHE A 14 10.00 -44.67 10.45
N TYR A 15 8.71 -44.91 10.19
CA TYR A 15 7.65 -44.74 11.19
C TYR A 15 7.68 -45.81 12.30
N LYS A 16 8.09 -47.05 12.00
CA LYS A 16 8.30 -48.09 13.04
C LYS A 16 9.42 -47.74 14.03
N ASN A 17 10.46 -47.03 13.57
CA ASN A 17 11.59 -46.62 14.42
C ASN A 17 11.24 -45.45 15.36
N ILE A 18 10.19 -44.68 15.06
CA ILE A 18 9.71 -43.59 15.93
C ILE A 18 8.93 -44.15 17.12
N ASN A 19 8.11 -45.18 16.90
CA ASN A 19 7.31 -45.81 17.96
C ASN A 19 8.14 -46.57 19.01
N SER A 20 9.35 -47.02 18.69
CA SER A 20 10.22 -47.70 19.68
C SER A 20 10.92 -46.73 20.64
N ARG A 21 10.97 -45.42 20.32
CA ARG A 21 11.66 -44.40 21.13
C ARG A 21 10.76 -43.65 22.12
N SER A 22 9.43 -43.66 21.95
CA SER A 22 8.51 -42.83 22.75
C SER A 22 7.82 -43.54 23.92
N GLY A 23 7.98 -44.86 24.08
CA GLY A 23 7.56 -45.59 25.28
C GLY A 23 6.06 -45.55 25.63
N LYS A 24 5.18 -45.15 24.70
CA LYS A 24 3.73 -45.14 24.90
C LYS A 24 3.04 -46.00 23.84
N SER A 25 2.31 -47.00 24.30
CA SER A 25 1.54 -47.93 23.48
C SER A 25 0.26 -47.27 22.96
N THR A 26 0.23 -46.93 21.68
CA THR A 26 -1.03 -46.61 20.99
C THR A 26 -1.40 -47.83 20.15
N GLU A 27 -2.43 -48.58 20.56
CA GLU A 27 -2.98 -49.69 19.78
C GLU A 27 -3.59 -49.15 18.47
N VAL A 28 -3.17 -49.75 17.36
CA VAL A 28 -3.77 -49.52 16.03
C VAL A 28 -4.70 -50.70 15.77
N ILE A 29 -6.01 -50.49 15.86
CA ILE A 29 -7.03 -51.46 15.44
C ILE A 29 -7.34 -51.21 13.97
N PHE A 30 -7.17 -52.23 13.14
CA PHE A 30 -7.57 -52.21 11.73
C PHE A 30 -9.05 -52.59 11.62
N SER A 31 -9.85 -51.77 10.94
CA SER A 31 -11.19 -52.12 10.46
C SER A 31 -11.09 -52.42 8.97
N ASP A 32 -11.52 -53.60 8.55
CA ASP A 32 -11.32 -54.11 7.18
C ASP A 32 -12.23 -53.48 6.10
N ASP A 33 -13.00 -52.42 6.40
CA ASP A 33 -14.04 -51.90 5.49
C ASP A 33 -13.93 -50.42 5.01
N GLU A 34 -12.86 -49.66 5.32
CA GLU A 34 -12.63 -48.32 4.74
C GLU A 34 -11.12 -48.02 4.51
N PRO A 35 -10.67 -47.57 3.31
CA PRO A 35 -9.26 -47.28 3.04
C PRO A 35 -8.90 -45.79 3.18
N ASP A 36 -9.60 -45.03 4.04
CA ASP A 36 -9.24 -43.63 4.30
C ASP A 36 -8.26 -43.53 5.47
N LEU A 37 -6.99 -43.34 5.14
CA LEU A 37 -5.88 -43.16 6.07
C LEU A 37 -5.95 -41.76 6.71
N LEU A 38 -6.73 -41.60 7.77
CA LEU A 38 -6.66 -40.40 8.64
C LEU A 38 -5.49 -40.54 9.61
N VAL A 39 -4.28 -40.19 9.16
CA VAL A 39 -3.17 -39.91 10.07
C VAL A 39 -3.42 -38.55 10.70
N THR A 40 -4.00 -38.55 11.89
CA THR A 40 -4.08 -37.36 12.74
C THR A 40 -2.75 -37.22 13.48
N VAL A 41 -1.88 -36.34 12.98
CA VAL A 41 -0.68 -35.91 13.72
C VAL A 41 -1.13 -34.85 14.75
N PRO A 42 -0.78 -34.95 16.04
CA PRO A 42 -1.13 -33.93 17.03
C PRO A 42 -0.49 -32.59 16.67
N GLU A 43 -1.29 -31.52 16.61
CA GLU A 43 -0.89 -30.14 16.23
C GLU A 43 0.28 -29.58 17.06
N GLU A 44 0.53 -30.09 18.26
CA GLU A 44 1.61 -29.64 19.14
C GLU A 44 3.02 -30.04 18.67
N GLU A 45 3.16 -31.08 17.84
CA GLU A 45 4.47 -31.58 17.39
C GLU A 45 4.98 -30.83 16.14
N ILE A 46 4.05 -30.29 15.33
CA ILE A 46 4.38 -29.42 14.17
C ILE A 46 4.83 -28.02 14.63
N ALA A 47 4.33 -27.56 15.78
CA ALA A 47 4.67 -26.25 16.35
C ALA A 47 6.11 -26.17 16.86
N ARG A 48 6.74 -27.30 17.24
CA ARG A 48 8.11 -27.31 17.78
C ARG A 48 9.23 -27.34 16.73
N GLU A 49 8.98 -27.85 15.53
CA GLU A 49 10.03 -27.93 14.49
C GLU A 49 10.09 -26.71 13.55
N ARG A 50 9.08 -25.81 13.56
CA ARG A 50 9.06 -24.60 12.71
C ARG A 50 9.70 -23.35 13.34
N GLY A 51 10.37 -23.51 14.48
CA GLY A 51 11.25 -22.49 15.06
C GLY A 51 12.59 -22.38 14.33
N LYS A 52 12.59 -22.21 13.00
CA LYS A 52 13.79 -21.84 12.25
C LYS A 52 13.66 -20.40 11.79
N ASP A 53 14.60 -19.59 12.24
CA ASP A 53 14.77 -18.18 11.94
C ASP A 53 14.63 -17.89 10.44
N TYR A 54 13.49 -17.32 10.05
CA TYR A 54 13.36 -16.70 8.74
C TYR A 54 13.80 -15.24 8.85
N GLN A 55 15.06 -14.98 8.52
CA GLN A 55 15.47 -13.62 8.17
C GLN A 55 14.87 -13.28 6.80
N PHE A 56 13.87 -12.39 6.78
CA PHE A 56 13.31 -11.88 5.54
C PHE A 56 13.94 -10.53 5.17
N GLU A 57 14.48 -10.49 3.95
CA GLU A 57 14.94 -9.28 3.31
C GLU A 57 13.74 -8.45 2.84
N ILE A 58 13.84 -7.15 3.06
CA ILE A 58 12.75 -6.17 3.05
C ILE A 58 12.45 -5.80 1.58
N ASP A 59 11.21 -5.99 1.12
CA ASP A 59 10.75 -5.42 -0.15
C ASP A 59 10.51 -3.91 0.03
N LYS A 60 11.55 -3.12 -0.27
CA LYS A 60 11.59 -1.66 -0.07
C LYS A 60 11.11 -0.86 -1.29
N ASP A 61 10.93 -1.49 -2.45
CA ASP A 61 11.00 -0.76 -3.73
C ASP A 61 9.66 -0.17 -4.22
N SER A 62 8.52 -0.65 -3.71
CA SER A 62 7.20 -0.27 -4.28
C SER A 62 6.78 1.19 -4.03
N ILE A 63 7.39 1.88 -3.06
CA ILE A 63 6.93 3.21 -2.59
C ILE A 63 8.04 4.27 -2.69
N GLU A 64 9.27 3.84 -2.98
CA GLU A 64 10.44 4.71 -3.16
C GLU A 64 10.30 5.64 -4.39
N ASP A 65 9.60 5.17 -5.41
CA ASP A 65 9.58 5.77 -6.74
C ASP A 65 8.86 7.14 -6.86
N PHE A 66 7.95 7.42 -5.94
CA PHE A 66 7.24 8.70 -5.86
C PHE A 66 8.06 9.79 -5.15
N SER A 67 8.86 9.39 -4.15
CA SER A 67 9.47 10.34 -3.20
C SER A 67 10.91 10.72 -3.58
N ILE A 68 11.61 9.93 -4.40
CA ILE A 68 13.01 10.19 -4.78
C ILE A 68 13.15 11.39 -5.75
N LYS A 69 12.11 11.76 -6.52
CA LYS A 69 12.22 12.83 -7.54
C LYS A 69 11.87 14.21 -7.03
N VAL A 70 11.21 14.29 -5.88
CA VAL A 70 10.67 15.54 -5.39
C VAL A 70 11.76 16.60 -5.17
N PRO A 71 12.95 16.27 -4.63
CA PRO A 71 14.05 17.24 -4.52
C PRO A 71 14.61 17.73 -5.87
N ALA A 72 14.39 16.97 -6.95
CA ALA A 72 14.94 17.24 -8.28
C ALA A 72 14.01 18.09 -9.18
N ILE A 73 12.80 18.44 -8.74
CA ILE A 73 11.77 19.13 -9.54
C ILE A 73 12.31 20.40 -10.23
N ALA A 74 13.14 21.18 -9.54
CA ALA A 74 13.72 22.40 -10.08
C ALA A 74 14.69 22.11 -11.25
N GLN A 75 15.57 21.12 -11.10
CA GLN A 75 16.55 20.75 -12.14
C GLN A 75 15.87 20.06 -13.35
N VAL A 76 14.82 19.29 -13.11
CA VAL A 76 14.01 18.67 -14.17
C VAL A 76 13.33 19.75 -15.01
N LYS A 77 12.74 20.77 -14.38
CA LYS A 77 12.14 21.92 -15.07
C LYS A 77 13.14 22.59 -16.00
N GLU A 78 14.34 22.86 -15.49
CA GLU A 78 15.40 23.55 -16.22
C GLU A 78 15.90 22.71 -17.41
N SER A 79 16.14 21.42 -17.18
CA SER A 79 16.60 20.47 -18.21
C SER A 79 15.64 20.39 -19.40
N PHE A 80 14.34 20.42 -19.13
CA PHE A 80 13.32 20.33 -20.17
C PHE A 80 12.81 21.69 -20.68
N LYS A 81 13.26 22.81 -20.09
CA LYS A 81 12.73 24.17 -20.35
C LYS A 81 11.21 24.22 -20.25
N ALA A 82 10.65 23.57 -19.23
CA ALA A 82 9.21 23.36 -19.05
C ALA A 82 8.58 24.34 -18.06
N THR A 83 7.25 24.46 -18.07
CA THR A 83 6.51 25.21 -17.04
C THR A 83 6.37 24.37 -15.76
N MET A 84 6.16 25.03 -14.61
CA MET A 84 5.93 24.31 -13.34
C MET A 84 4.67 23.45 -13.38
N THR A 85 3.64 23.92 -14.10
CA THR A 85 2.41 23.15 -14.34
C THR A 85 2.69 21.86 -15.10
N SER A 86 3.57 21.86 -16.11
CA SER A 86 3.93 20.65 -16.85
C SER A 86 4.70 19.65 -15.99
N ILE A 87 5.58 20.11 -15.10
CA ILE A 87 6.30 19.22 -14.17
C ILE A 87 5.36 18.68 -13.09
N ASN A 88 4.51 19.52 -12.50
CA ASN A 88 3.52 19.07 -11.51
C ASN A 88 2.49 18.12 -12.11
N SER A 89 2.18 18.24 -13.40
CA SER A 89 1.37 17.26 -14.14
C SER A 89 1.95 15.85 -14.07
N THR A 90 3.29 15.69 -13.97
CA THR A 90 3.91 14.37 -13.80
C THR A 90 3.59 13.75 -12.45
N ILE A 91 3.56 14.56 -11.39
CA ILE A 91 3.21 14.15 -10.02
C ILE A 91 1.73 13.78 -10.00
N SER A 92 0.88 14.68 -10.50
CA SER A 92 -0.56 14.52 -10.55
C SER A 92 -0.98 13.26 -11.30
N LEU A 93 -0.49 13.08 -12.53
CA LEU A 93 -0.84 11.93 -13.35
C LEU A 93 -0.37 10.62 -12.72
N TYR A 94 0.83 10.61 -12.13
CA TYR A 94 1.36 9.44 -11.43
C TYR A 94 0.43 9.03 -10.27
N VAL A 95 -0.02 9.99 -9.46
CA VAL A 95 -0.88 9.73 -8.29
C VAL A 95 -2.28 9.32 -8.72
N PHE A 96 -2.85 9.94 -9.76
CA PHE A 96 -4.13 9.52 -10.31
C PHE A 96 -4.08 8.05 -10.74
N VAL A 97 -3.06 7.68 -11.52
CA VAL A 97 -2.89 6.31 -11.99
C VAL A 97 -2.67 5.35 -10.82
N MET A 98 -1.89 5.75 -9.80
CA MET A 98 -1.71 4.98 -8.56
C MET A 98 -3.01 4.78 -7.77
N GLY A 99 -4.02 5.64 -7.94
CA GLY A 99 -5.36 5.44 -7.38
C GLY A 99 -6.16 4.34 -8.09
N PHE A 100 -6.12 4.32 -9.42
CA PHE A 100 -6.95 3.43 -10.25
C PHE A 100 -6.29 2.06 -10.51
N ALA A 101 -4.99 2.03 -10.79
CA ALA A 101 -4.28 0.83 -11.23
C ALA A 101 -4.29 -0.33 -10.19
N PRO A 102 -4.23 -0.10 -8.86
CA PRO A 102 -4.40 -1.16 -7.86
C PRO A 102 -5.67 -1.99 -8.04
N LEU A 103 -6.78 -1.36 -8.44
CA LEU A 103 -8.07 -2.03 -8.63
C LEU A 103 -8.02 -3.05 -9.78
N LEU A 104 -7.26 -2.71 -10.83
CA LEU A 104 -7.03 -3.57 -11.97
C LEU A 104 -6.12 -4.73 -11.59
N TRP A 105 -5.01 -4.46 -10.88
CA TRP A 105 -4.06 -5.48 -10.46
C TRP A 105 -4.64 -6.47 -9.46
N ALA A 106 -5.42 -6.00 -8.48
CA ALA A 106 -6.13 -6.86 -7.54
C ALA A 106 -6.97 -7.91 -8.29
N SER A 107 -7.79 -7.46 -9.24
CA SER A 107 -8.66 -8.33 -10.02
C SER A 107 -7.88 -9.27 -10.96
N LEU A 108 -6.79 -8.79 -11.55
CA LEU A 108 -5.94 -9.60 -12.42
C LEU A 108 -5.24 -10.71 -11.65
N SER A 109 -4.82 -10.42 -10.42
CA SER A 109 -4.09 -11.35 -9.55
C SER A 109 -4.95 -12.51 -9.04
N GLU A 110 -6.27 -12.30 -8.89
CA GLU A 110 -7.21 -13.39 -8.59
C GLU A 110 -7.37 -14.38 -9.75
N ARG A 111 -7.24 -13.88 -11.00
CA ARG A 111 -7.49 -14.68 -12.21
C ARG A 111 -6.25 -15.39 -12.76
N HIS A 112 -5.12 -14.68 -12.79
CA HIS A 112 -3.88 -15.16 -13.42
C HIS A 112 -2.79 -15.52 -12.40
N GLY A 113 -3.03 -15.29 -11.12
CA GLY A 113 -2.09 -15.60 -10.04
C GLY A 113 -1.34 -14.38 -9.55
N ARG A 114 -0.79 -14.51 -8.34
CA ARG A 114 -0.07 -13.42 -7.69
C ARG A 114 1.28 -13.20 -8.36
N ARG A 115 2.02 -14.27 -8.63
CA ARG A 115 3.38 -14.22 -9.19
C ARG A 115 3.41 -13.60 -10.58
N ALA A 116 2.49 -14.00 -11.45
CA ALA A 116 2.40 -13.46 -12.81
C ALA A 116 2.16 -11.95 -12.80
N VAL A 117 1.32 -11.45 -11.88
CA VAL A 117 1.07 -10.02 -11.74
C VAL A 117 2.30 -9.28 -11.23
N TYR A 118 3.02 -9.80 -10.23
CA TYR A 118 4.27 -9.19 -9.79
C TYR A 118 5.29 -9.06 -10.91
N LEU A 119 5.52 -10.12 -11.69
CA LEU A 119 6.50 -10.11 -12.80
C LEU A 119 6.10 -9.13 -13.91
N LEU A 120 4.83 -9.11 -14.31
CA LEU A 120 4.36 -8.20 -15.36
C LEU A 120 4.44 -6.72 -14.93
N SER A 121 4.02 -6.45 -13.69
CA SER A 121 4.00 -5.08 -13.15
C SER A 121 5.42 -4.54 -12.90
N SER A 122 6.31 -5.34 -12.34
CA SER A 122 7.72 -4.98 -12.16
C SER A 122 8.46 -4.79 -13.49
N LEU A 123 8.19 -5.62 -14.51
CA LEU A 123 8.75 -5.41 -15.84
C LEU A 123 8.27 -4.09 -16.46
N LEU A 124 6.96 -3.79 -16.37
CA LEU A 124 6.40 -2.53 -16.83
C LEU A 124 7.01 -1.33 -16.10
N TYR A 125 7.20 -1.47 -14.78
CA TYR A 125 7.85 -0.47 -13.95
C TYR A 125 9.29 -0.20 -14.41
N ILE A 126 10.12 -1.24 -14.58
CA ILE A 126 11.52 -1.12 -15.01
C ILE A 126 11.62 -0.44 -16.37
N ILE A 127 10.87 -0.93 -17.37
CA ILE A 127 10.91 -0.38 -18.74
C ILE A 127 10.51 1.10 -18.74
N SER A 128 9.43 1.45 -18.02
CA SER A 128 8.98 2.83 -17.92
C SER A 128 9.98 3.73 -17.20
N THR A 129 10.66 3.19 -16.18
CA THR A 129 11.69 3.90 -15.41
C THR A 129 12.93 4.19 -16.25
N ILE A 130 13.43 3.20 -17.01
CA ILE A 130 14.53 3.37 -17.97
C ILE A 130 14.14 4.41 -19.03
N GLY A 131 12.91 4.32 -19.55
CA GLY A 131 12.39 5.29 -20.51
C GLY A 131 12.40 6.72 -19.94
N CYS A 132 12.05 6.90 -18.66
CA CYS A 132 12.08 8.21 -18.02
C CYS A 132 13.51 8.76 -17.92
N ALA A 133 14.49 7.90 -17.61
CA ALA A 133 15.91 8.28 -17.53
C ALA A 133 16.44 8.79 -18.89
N LEU A 134 15.99 8.17 -19.98
CA LEU A 134 16.37 8.48 -21.36
C LEU A 134 15.49 9.54 -22.04
N SER A 135 14.51 10.09 -21.33
CA SER A 135 13.54 11.00 -21.95
C SER A 135 14.12 12.41 -22.15
N ASP A 136 13.93 12.95 -23.35
CA ASP A 136 14.33 14.32 -23.72
C ASP A 136 13.14 15.24 -24.03
N ARG A 137 11.90 14.73 -23.91
CA ARG A 137 10.66 15.49 -24.10
C ARG A 137 9.74 15.36 -22.89
N VAL A 138 9.23 16.49 -22.39
CA VAL A 138 8.32 16.54 -21.23
C VAL A 138 7.08 15.67 -21.42
N SER A 139 6.46 15.71 -22.61
CA SER A 139 5.23 14.94 -22.88
C SER A 139 5.49 13.43 -22.82
N LEU A 140 6.64 12.98 -23.34
CA LEU A 140 7.06 11.59 -23.25
C LEU A 140 7.33 11.20 -21.80
N PHE A 141 8.02 12.06 -21.05
CA PHE A 141 8.27 11.86 -19.63
C PHE A 141 6.98 11.74 -18.81
N ILE A 142 5.99 12.61 -19.05
CA ILE A 142 4.66 12.53 -18.41
C ILE A 142 3.99 11.18 -18.71
N ALA A 143 3.98 10.75 -19.97
CA ALA A 143 3.37 9.49 -20.36
C ALA A 143 4.08 8.28 -19.70
N LEU A 144 5.41 8.26 -19.71
CA LEU A 144 6.20 7.20 -19.08
C LEU A 144 6.02 7.16 -17.57
N ARG A 145 5.84 8.31 -16.91
CA ARG A 145 5.47 8.38 -15.49
C ARG A 145 4.11 7.73 -15.22
N ALA A 146 3.13 7.89 -16.10
CA ALA A 146 1.87 7.18 -15.99
C ALA A 146 2.06 5.66 -16.06
N PHE A 147 2.82 5.16 -17.04
CA PHE A 147 3.12 3.72 -17.13
C PHE A 147 3.91 3.18 -15.93
N GLN A 148 4.86 3.97 -15.43
CA GLN A 148 5.60 3.66 -14.21
C GLN A 148 4.67 3.51 -13.00
N ALA A 149 3.67 4.39 -12.86
CA ALA A 149 2.66 4.30 -11.80
C ALA A 149 1.80 3.03 -11.92
N ILE A 150 1.44 2.61 -13.14
CA ILE A 150 0.73 1.35 -13.35
C ILE A 150 1.58 0.21 -12.78
N GLY A 151 2.85 0.10 -13.16
CA GLY A 151 3.74 -0.95 -12.65
C GLY A 151 3.93 -0.91 -11.12
N ALA A 152 4.25 0.26 -10.56
CA ALA A 152 4.52 0.42 -9.12
C ALA A 152 3.31 0.12 -8.22
N SER A 153 2.09 0.27 -8.73
CA SER A 153 0.87 0.13 -7.93
C SER A 153 0.44 -1.33 -7.67
N ALA A 154 1.02 -2.31 -8.37
CA ALA A 154 0.62 -3.70 -8.26
C ALA A 154 0.94 -4.30 -6.87
N SER A 155 2.12 -4.01 -6.34
CA SER A 155 2.58 -4.46 -5.02
C SER A 155 1.71 -3.94 -3.88
N GLN A 156 1.16 -2.73 -3.99
CA GLN A 156 0.21 -2.21 -3.00
C GLN A 156 -1.07 -3.06 -2.94
N ALA A 157 -1.58 -3.48 -4.10
CA ALA A 157 -2.83 -4.24 -4.19
C ALA A 157 -2.65 -5.73 -3.90
N VAL A 158 -1.59 -6.32 -4.46
CA VAL A 158 -1.35 -7.76 -4.46
C VAL A 158 -0.59 -8.18 -3.21
N GLY A 159 0.25 -7.31 -2.62
CA GLY A 159 1.04 -7.57 -1.41
C GLY A 159 0.19 -8.05 -0.24
N ALA A 160 -0.85 -7.28 0.08
CA ALA A 160 -1.83 -7.66 1.10
C ALA A 160 -2.48 -9.02 0.81
N GLY A 161 -2.83 -9.29 -0.45
CA GLY A 161 -3.42 -10.58 -0.87
C GLY A 161 -2.46 -11.76 -0.70
N THR A 162 -1.19 -11.58 -1.07
CA THR A 162 -0.14 -12.58 -0.87
C THR A 162 0.04 -12.93 0.60
N ILE A 163 0.03 -11.94 1.50
CA ILE A 163 0.13 -12.19 2.95
C ILE A 163 -1.08 -12.98 3.46
N THR A 164 -2.30 -12.65 3.00
CA THR A 164 -3.50 -13.40 3.40
C THR A 164 -3.52 -14.83 2.87
N ASP A 165 -2.87 -15.08 1.73
CA ASP A 165 -2.75 -16.41 1.13
C ASP A 165 -1.68 -17.27 1.84
N LEU A 166 -0.66 -16.65 2.47
CA LEU A 166 0.47 -17.33 3.12
C LEU A 166 0.30 -17.56 4.63
N PHE A 167 -0.28 -16.59 5.35
CA PHE A 167 -0.33 -16.61 6.82
C PHE A 167 -1.71 -17.00 7.34
N GLU A 168 -1.74 -17.61 8.52
CA GLU A 168 -2.96 -17.91 9.27
C GLU A 168 -3.49 -16.68 10.03
N VAL A 169 -4.77 -16.68 10.41
CA VAL A 169 -5.47 -15.50 10.92
C VAL A 169 -4.77 -14.84 12.11
N TYR A 170 -4.15 -15.62 13.01
CA TYR A 170 -3.46 -15.10 14.20
C TYR A 170 -2.09 -14.47 13.89
N GLU A 171 -1.37 -14.91 12.85
CA GLU A 171 -0.05 -14.37 12.48
C GLU A 171 -0.14 -13.22 11.47
N ARG A 172 -1.25 -13.14 10.73
CA ARG A 172 -1.48 -12.14 9.68
C ARG A 172 -1.24 -10.71 10.13
N GLY A 173 -1.59 -10.38 11.37
CA GLY A 173 -1.41 -9.02 11.90
C GLY A 173 0.05 -8.58 11.91
N ASN A 174 0.96 -9.47 12.36
CA ASN A 174 2.39 -9.17 12.41
C ASN A 174 2.99 -9.08 11.01
N ALA A 175 2.64 -10.02 10.12
CA ALA A 175 3.09 -10.01 8.73
C ALA A 175 2.62 -8.77 7.96
N MET A 176 1.35 -8.36 8.13
CA MET A 176 0.82 -7.12 7.59
C MET A 176 1.52 -5.89 8.18
N GLY A 177 1.84 -5.91 9.47
CA GLY A 177 2.60 -4.84 10.12
C GLY A 177 3.97 -4.62 9.48
N LEU A 178 4.71 -5.70 9.21
CA LEU A 178 6.00 -5.65 8.51
C LEU A 178 5.86 -5.12 7.08
N PHE A 179 4.83 -5.57 6.36
CA PHE A 179 4.54 -5.09 5.00
C PHE A 179 4.21 -3.59 4.96
N LEU A 180 3.37 -3.12 5.89
CA LEU A 180 3.01 -1.71 5.99
C LEU A 180 4.18 -0.84 6.46
N LEU A 181 5.14 -1.40 7.21
CA LEU A 181 6.36 -0.70 7.61
C LEU A 181 7.21 -0.30 6.39
N GLY A 182 7.31 -1.16 5.37
CA GLY A 182 7.93 -0.79 4.08
C GLY A 182 7.24 0.42 3.43
N ALA A 183 5.91 0.49 3.53
CA ALA A 183 5.13 1.60 3.00
C ALA A 183 5.33 2.93 3.74
N LEU A 184 5.76 2.89 5.00
CA LEU A 184 6.10 4.08 5.79
C LEU A 184 7.54 4.54 5.54
N ILE A 185 8.45 3.61 5.27
CA ILE A 185 9.87 3.92 5.04
C ILE A 185 10.08 4.61 3.68
N GLY A 186 9.39 4.18 2.64
CA GLY A 186 9.56 4.70 1.27
C GLY A 186 9.46 6.23 1.16
N PRO A 187 8.41 6.88 1.71
CA PRO A 187 8.26 8.35 1.66
C PRO A 187 9.28 9.11 2.51
N VAL A 188 9.92 8.43 3.47
CA VAL A 188 10.95 9.01 4.34
C VAL A 188 12.34 8.91 3.70
N LEU A 189 12.73 7.71 3.25
CA LEU A 189 14.06 7.50 2.65
C LEU A 189 14.15 8.02 1.22
N GLY A 190 13.04 8.00 0.49
CA GLY A 190 13.01 8.40 -0.91
C GLY A 190 13.58 9.80 -1.15
N PRO A 191 13.04 10.87 -0.53
CA PRO A 191 13.54 12.23 -0.77
C PRO A 191 14.98 12.42 -0.30
N ILE A 192 15.42 11.67 0.71
CA ILE A 192 16.81 11.71 1.18
C ILE A 192 17.73 11.18 0.07
N LEU A 193 17.54 9.93 -0.34
CA LEU A 193 18.33 9.32 -1.42
C LEU A 193 18.26 10.15 -2.71
N GLY A 194 17.07 10.63 -3.04
CA GLY A 194 16.83 11.50 -4.19
C GLY A 194 17.59 12.81 -4.13
N GLY A 195 17.59 13.47 -2.98
CA GLY A 195 18.33 14.71 -2.74
C GLY A 195 19.83 14.52 -2.90
N PHE A 196 20.39 13.44 -2.34
CA PHE A 196 21.81 13.11 -2.48
C PHE A 196 22.19 12.78 -3.92
N ILE A 197 21.45 11.87 -4.59
CA ILE A 197 21.74 11.49 -5.98
C ILE A 197 21.64 12.71 -6.90
N ASN A 198 20.62 13.56 -6.71
CA ASN A 198 20.41 14.75 -7.50
C ASN A 198 21.54 15.77 -7.37
N GLU A 199 22.08 15.94 -6.15
CA GLU A 199 23.17 16.87 -5.89
C GLU A 199 24.49 16.43 -6.56
N PHE A 200 24.82 15.13 -6.50
CA PHE A 200 26.14 14.64 -6.92
C PHE A 200 26.20 14.05 -8.33
N MET A 201 25.10 13.52 -8.88
CA MET A 201 25.12 12.76 -10.13
C MET A 201 24.13 13.25 -11.21
N SER A 202 23.15 14.11 -10.87
CA SER A 202 22.00 14.56 -11.70
C SER A 202 20.71 13.77 -11.50
N TRP A 203 19.57 14.42 -11.74
CA TRP A 203 18.22 13.87 -11.62
C TRP A 203 17.97 12.61 -12.47
N ARG A 204 18.67 12.42 -13.60
CA ARG A 204 18.50 11.21 -14.43
C ARG A 204 18.96 9.95 -13.72
N TYR A 205 19.97 10.05 -12.84
CA TYR A 205 20.49 8.91 -12.08
C TYR A 205 19.53 8.40 -11.00
N ILE A 206 18.56 9.22 -10.58
CA ILE A 206 17.44 8.76 -9.75
C ILE A 206 16.71 7.62 -10.45
N PHE A 207 16.44 7.77 -11.74
CA PHE A 207 15.73 6.75 -12.51
C PHE A 207 16.61 5.52 -12.78
N TRP A 208 17.91 5.70 -13.01
CA TRP A 208 18.82 4.56 -13.14
C TRP A 208 18.92 3.76 -11.84
N PHE A 209 19.01 4.44 -10.70
CA PHE A 209 19.01 3.82 -9.39
C PHE A 209 17.73 3.01 -9.14
N LEU A 210 16.57 3.62 -9.39
CA LEU A 210 15.25 2.98 -9.28
C LEU A 210 15.07 1.79 -10.23
N SER A 211 15.60 1.89 -11.45
CA SER A 211 15.60 0.77 -12.40
C SER A 211 16.49 -0.38 -11.91
N GLY A 212 17.61 -0.08 -11.25
CA GLY A 212 18.49 -1.08 -10.65
C GLY A 212 17.80 -1.84 -9.53
N LEU A 213 17.20 -1.11 -8.58
CA LEU A 213 16.40 -1.68 -7.48
C LEU A 213 15.24 -2.53 -8.01
N GLY A 214 14.42 -1.96 -8.91
CA GLY A 214 13.33 -2.70 -9.55
C GLY A 214 13.82 -3.96 -10.29
N GLY A 215 14.99 -3.91 -10.92
CA GLY A 215 15.64 -5.06 -11.56
C GLY A 215 16.04 -6.15 -10.57
N ILE A 216 16.63 -5.78 -9.42
CA ILE A 216 16.96 -6.71 -8.34
C ILE A 216 15.68 -7.38 -7.83
N THR A 217 14.65 -6.59 -7.53
CA THR A 217 13.36 -7.10 -7.08
C THR A 217 12.69 -8.01 -8.12
N PHE A 218 12.76 -7.69 -9.41
CA PHE A 218 12.29 -8.57 -10.47
C PHE A 218 13.03 -9.92 -10.47
N VAL A 219 14.36 -9.91 -10.35
CA VAL A 219 15.16 -11.14 -10.29
C VAL A 219 14.82 -11.96 -9.05
N LEU A 220 14.65 -11.32 -7.89
CA LEU A 220 14.24 -11.99 -6.66
C LEU A 220 12.87 -12.66 -6.82
N ILE A 221 11.88 -11.94 -7.38
CA ILE A 221 10.55 -12.50 -7.65
C ILE A 221 10.62 -13.64 -8.68
N LEU A 222 11.47 -13.51 -9.70
CA LEU A 222 11.61 -14.50 -10.75
C LEU A 222 12.13 -15.84 -10.21
N PHE A 223 13.13 -15.83 -9.33
CA PHE A 223 13.76 -17.05 -8.83
C PHE A 223 13.19 -17.56 -7.50
N PHE A 224 12.78 -16.67 -6.60
CA PHE A 224 12.48 -17.04 -5.21
C PHE A 224 10.99 -16.98 -4.85
N LEU A 225 10.15 -16.27 -5.61
CA LEU A 225 8.72 -16.18 -5.30
C LEU A 225 7.93 -17.26 -6.06
N PRO A 226 7.48 -18.36 -5.41
CA PRO A 226 6.56 -19.30 -6.03
C PRO A 226 5.16 -18.69 -6.19
N GLU A 227 4.29 -19.38 -6.92
CA GLU A 227 2.87 -18.96 -6.99
C GLU A 227 2.22 -19.17 -5.62
N THR A 228 1.59 -18.12 -5.08
CA THR A 228 0.98 -18.14 -3.74
C THR A 228 -0.55 -18.21 -3.79
N SER A 229 -1.18 -18.02 -4.97
CA SER A 229 -2.65 -18.06 -5.08
C SER A 229 -3.20 -19.45 -4.75
N SER A 230 -3.92 -19.55 -3.63
CA SER A 230 -4.54 -20.79 -3.16
C SER A 230 -5.52 -21.41 -4.20
N ILE A 231 -6.23 -20.57 -4.95
CA ILE A 231 -7.18 -21.00 -6.00
C ILE A 231 -6.44 -21.68 -7.16
N ILE A 232 -5.33 -21.12 -7.61
CA ILE A 232 -4.57 -21.65 -8.75
C ILE A 232 -3.81 -22.90 -8.35
N LEU A 233 -3.26 -22.93 -7.14
CA LEU A 233 -2.60 -24.12 -6.60
C LEU A 233 -3.59 -25.29 -6.46
N LYS A 234 -4.81 -25.04 -5.96
CA LYS A 234 -5.88 -26.05 -5.93
C LYS A 234 -6.25 -26.56 -7.32
N LYS A 235 -6.47 -25.67 -8.29
CA LYS A 235 -6.73 -26.07 -9.70
C LYS A 235 -5.62 -26.94 -10.29
N ARG A 236 -4.36 -26.62 -9.98
CA ARG A 236 -3.21 -27.38 -10.44
C ARG A 236 -3.12 -28.75 -9.75
N ALA A 237 -3.39 -28.82 -8.45
CA ALA A 237 -3.45 -30.07 -7.70
C ALA A 237 -4.57 -30.99 -8.21
N ASP A 238 -5.78 -30.46 -8.42
CA ASP A 238 -6.92 -31.20 -8.96
C ASP A 238 -6.60 -31.77 -10.36
N TYR A 239 -5.98 -30.96 -11.23
CA TYR A 239 -5.55 -31.40 -12.55
C TYR A 239 -4.52 -32.53 -12.49
N LEU A 240 -3.54 -32.45 -11.57
CA LEU A 240 -2.53 -33.51 -11.39
C LEU A 240 -3.14 -34.77 -10.80
N GLN A 241 -4.07 -34.66 -9.86
CA GLN A 241 -4.81 -35.80 -9.31
C GLN A 241 -5.66 -36.49 -10.37
N MET A 242 -6.34 -35.74 -11.24
CA MET A 242 -7.06 -36.30 -12.38
C MET A 242 -6.15 -37.02 -13.38
N LYS A 243 -4.97 -36.45 -13.65
CA LYS A 243 -4.01 -37.07 -14.56
C LYS A 243 -3.45 -38.38 -14.00
N ASN A 244 -3.24 -38.45 -12.69
CA ASN A 244 -2.59 -39.59 -12.04
C ASN A 244 -3.57 -40.65 -11.49
N ASN A 245 -4.86 -40.33 -11.33
CA ASN A 245 -5.84 -41.24 -10.74
C ASN A 245 -7.14 -41.29 -11.57
N ILE A 246 -7.30 -42.39 -12.32
CA ILE A 246 -8.45 -42.65 -13.19
C ILE A 246 -9.76 -42.68 -12.39
N LYS A 247 -9.77 -43.25 -11.17
CA LYS A 247 -10.97 -43.28 -10.31
C LYS A 247 -11.40 -41.89 -9.85
N TYR A 248 -10.42 -41.01 -9.61
CA TYR A 248 -10.70 -39.60 -9.31
C TYR A 248 -11.25 -38.90 -10.55
N ALA A 249 -10.68 -39.14 -11.73
CA ALA A 249 -11.19 -38.58 -12.99
C ALA A 249 -12.62 -39.06 -13.32
N GLU A 250 -12.96 -40.32 -13.06
CA GLU A 250 -14.30 -40.89 -13.27
C GLU A 250 -15.33 -40.34 -12.28
N LYS A 251 -14.97 -40.14 -11.00
CA LYS A 251 -15.84 -39.51 -9.99
C LYS A 251 -16.27 -38.08 -10.37
N TYR A 252 -15.47 -37.39 -11.18
CA TYR A 252 -15.71 -36.03 -11.67
C TYR A 252 -16.05 -35.99 -13.18
N GLN A 253 -16.31 -37.11 -13.85
CA GLN A 253 -16.78 -37.11 -15.24
C GLN A 253 -18.11 -36.35 -15.35
N GLY A 254 -18.08 -35.20 -16.03
CA GLY A 254 -19.24 -34.32 -16.24
C GLY A 254 -19.37 -33.15 -15.27
N GLN A 255 -18.62 -33.12 -14.16
CA GLN A 255 -18.52 -31.97 -13.26
C GLN A 255 -17.13 -31.35 -13.36
N LYS A 256 -17.04 -30.04 -13.64
CA LYS A 256 -15.75 -29.35 -13.53
C LYS A 256 -15.26 -29.53 -12.08
N PRO A 257 -14.04 -30.06 -11.84
CA PRO A 257 -13.54 -30.37 -10.49
C PRO A 257 -13.55 -29.15 -9.58
N TYR A 258 -13.39 -27.97 -10.18
CA TYR A 258 -13.71 -26.71 -9.56
C TYR A 258 -15.21 -26.42 -9.69
N LEU A 259 -15.99 -26.87 -8.71
CA LEU A 259 -17.21 -26.15 -8.36
C LEU A 259 -16.75 -24.75 -7.95
N LYS A 260 -16.94 -23.77 -8.84
CA LYS A 260 -16.89 -22.36 -8.44
C LYS A 260 -17.59 -22.25 -7.09
N PRO A 261 -16.96 -21.70 -6.04
CA PRO A 261 -17.70 -21.44 -4.81
C PRO A 261 -18.96 -20.67 -5.21
N LYS A 262 -20.12 -21.14 -4.76
CA LYS A 262 -21.45 -20.68 -5.18
C LYS A 262 -21.69 -19.16 -4.96
N ASN A 263 -20.74 -18.50 -4.27
CA ASN A 263 -20.70 -17.08 -3.93
C ASN A 263 -19.60 -16.27 -4.66
N GLU A 264 -18.95 -16.80 -5.70
CA GLU A 264 -18.07 -16.02 -6.59
C GLU A 264 -18.94 -15.06 -7.43
N GLU A 265 -19.38 -13.96 -6.82
CA GLU A 265 -19.92 -12.81 -7.53
C GLU A 265 -18.94 -12.44 -8.66
N ASN A 266 -19.41 -12.53 -9.92
CA ASN A 266 -18.71 -12.11 -11.14
C ASN A 266 -17.58 -11.10 -10.89
N THR A 267 -16.33 -11.44 -11.19
CA THR A 267 -15.16 -10.55 -11.02
C THR A 267 -15.34 -9.18 -11.69
N SER A 268 -16.14 -9.08 -12.76
CA SER A 268 -16.55 -7.79 -13.34
C SER A 268 -17.42 -6.94 -12.40
N LYS A 269 -18.30 -7.57 -11.61
CA LYS A 269 -18.97 -6.91 -10.48
C LYS A 269 -17.94 -6.52 -9.40
N SER A 270 -16.91 -7.32 -9.15
CA SER A 270 -15.82 -7.03 -8.19
C SER A 270 -15.05 -5.74 -8.54
N MET A 271 -14.71 -5.52 -9.82
CA MET A 271 -14.03 -4.28 -10.29
C MET A 271 -14.89 -3.02 -10.09
N LEU A 272 -16.22 -3.16 -10.22
CA LEU A 272 -17.16 -2.04 -10.07
C LEU A 272 -17.61 -1.82 -8.62
N ARG A 273 -17.31 -2.74 -7.70
CA ARG A 273 -17.69 -2.61 -6.27
C ARG A 273 -17.06 -1.39 -5.58
N PRO A 274 -15.75 -1.10 -5.73
CA PRO A 274 -15.16 0.11 -5.15
C PRO A 274 -15.93 1.37 -5.55
N PHE A 275 -16.31 1.50 -6.82
CA PHE A 275 -17.09 2.64 -7.31
C PHE A 275 -18.48 2.73 -6.68
N LYS A 276 -19.16 1.59 -6.46
CA LYS A 276 -20.46 1.57 -5.78
C LYS A 276 -20.35 1.91 -4.29
N LEU A 277 -19.31 1.43 -3.62
CA LEU A 277 -19.06 1.72 -2.20
C LEU A 277 -18.62 3.16 -2.00
N MET A 278 -17.90 3.74 -2.95
CA MET A 278 -17.46 5.15 -2.91
C MET A 278 -18.62 6.15 -2.84
N VAL A 279 -19.81 5.78 -3.31
CA VAL A 279 -21.02 6.64 -3.29
C VAL A 279 -21.80 6.50 -1.98
N LYS A 280 -21.45 5.53 -1.11
CA LYS A 280 -22.14 5.34 0.17
C LYS A 280 -21.85 6.54 1.10
N PRO A 281 -22.88 7.16 1.71
CA PRO A 281 -22.70 8.36 2.53
C PRO A 281 -21.64 8.18 3.63
N ILE A 282 -21.64 7.04 4.30
CA ILE A 282 -20.69 6.77 5.37
C ILE A 282 -19.24 6.66 4.89
N VAL A 283 -19.02 6.05 3.71
CA VAL A 283 -17.69 5.93 3.12
C VAL A 283 -17.19 7.32 2.73
N ILE A 284 -18.03 8.13 2.10
CA ILE A 284 -17.69 9.53 1.76
C ILE A 284 -17.32 10.31 3.01
N LEU A 285 -18.23 10.38 3.99
CA LEU A 285 -18.06 11.23 5.16
C LEU A 285 -16.85 10.85 6.03
N SER A 286 -16.57 9.55 6.16
CA SER A 286 -15.40 9.09 6.93
C SER A 286 -14.07 9.26 6.19
N THR A 287 -14.06 9.18 4.85
CA THR A 287 -12.82 9.24 4.04
C THR A 287 -12.51 10.63 3.48
N THR A 288 -13.49 11.54 3.40
CA THR A 288 -13.29 12.90 2.88
C THR A 288 -12.25 13.70 3.66
N PRO A 289 -12.26 13.75 5.00
CA PRO A 289 -11.25 14.51 5.77
C PRO A 289 -9.83 14.00 5.52
N TYR A 290 -9.67 12.67 5.46
CA TYR A 290 -8.40 12.04 5.12
C TYR A 290 -7.97 12.37 3.69
N SER A 291 -8.89 12.28 2.73
CA SER A 291 -8.61 12.57 1.32
C SER A 291 -8.16 14.02 1.12
N ILE A 292 -8.82 14.97 1.79
CA ILE A 292 -8.45 16.40 1.79
C ILE A 292 -7.07 16.60 2.41
N ALA A 293 -6.81 16.02 3.58
CA ALA A 293 -5.52 16.12 4.25
C ALA A 293 -4.38 15.60 3.38
N TYR A 294 -4.59 14.44 2.74
CA TYR A 294 -3.62 13.82 1.83
C TYR A 294 -3.41 14.67 0.57
N GLY A 295 -4.47 15.26 0.01
CA GLY A 295 -4.35 16.22 -1.09
C GLY A 295 -3.50 17.43 -0.73
N PHE A 296 -3.76 18.05 0.42
CA PHE A 296 -3.00 19.23 0.83
C PHE A 296 -1.57 18.93 1.24
N MET A 297 -1.28 17.72 1.72
CA MET A 297 0.09 17.23 1.84
C MET A 297 0.79 17.24 0.48
N TYR A 298 0.14 16.80 -0.59
CA TYR A 298 0.70 16.80 -1.95
C TYR A 298 0.86 18.19 -2.55
N PHE A 299 -0.03 19.13 -2.22
CA PHE A 299 0.14 20.55 -2.53
C PHE A 299 1.48 21.08 -1.98
N VAL A 300 1.76 20.79 -0.71
CA VAL A 300 2.99 21.21 -0.04
C VAL A 300 4.20 20.47 -0.61
N ILE A 301 4.12 19.13 -0.78
CA ILE A 301 5.22 18.33 -1.32
C ILE A 301 5.65 18.82 -2.71
N ALA A 302 4.71 19.18 -3.59
CA ALA A 302 5.01 19.64 -4.94
C ALA A 302 5.63 21.05 -4.99
N SER A 303 5.35 21.89 -4.01
CA SER A 303 5.82 23.29 -3.96
C SER A 303 7.06 23.49 -3.06
N LEU A 304 7.29 22.58 -2.10
CA LEU A 304 8.37 22.65 -1.12
C LEU A 304 9.77 22.83 -1.73
N PRO A 305 10.21 22.09 -2.78
CA PRO A 305 11.56 22.22 -3.32
C PRO A 305 11.82 23.62 -3.86
N HIS A 306 10.84 24.17 -4.59
CA HIS A 306 10.94 25.51 -5.15
C HIS A 306 10.98 26.58 -4.06
N GLN A 307 10.18 26.42 -3.00
CA GLN A 307 10.14 27.36 -1.88
C GLN A 307 11.44 27.34 -1.06
N LEU A 308 11.95 26.15 -0.73
CA LEU A 308 13.19 26.01 0.03
C LEU A 308 14.41 26.48 -0.77
N GLN A 309 14.45 26.21 -2.08
CA GLN A 309 15.54 26.66 -2.92
C GLN A 309 15.51 28.19 -3.11
N SER A 310 14.36 28.76 -3.46
CA SER A 310 14.27 30.20 -3.78
C SER A 310 14.38 31.12 -2.56
N GLN A 311 13.85 30.70 -1.41
CA GLN A 311 13.82 31.56 -0.21
C GLN A 311 14.96 31.30 0.76
N TYR A 312 15.37 30.03 0.91
CA TYR A 312 16.37 29.62 1.91
C TYR A 312 17.70 29.20 1.27
N ASN A 313 17.81 29.21 -0.07
CA ASN A 313 18.99 28.76 -0.81
C ASN A 313 19.42 27.32 -0.48
N PHE A 314 18.44 26.45 -0.23
CA PHE A 314 18.73 25.05 0.10
C PHE A 314 19.24 24.28 -1.13
N SER A 315 20.28 23.49 -0.90
CA SER A 315 20.79 22.47 -1.84
C SER A 315 19.84 21.26 -1.94
N SER A 316 20.04 20.40 -2.94
CA SER A 316 19.11 19.29 -3.22
C SER A 316 19.03 18.30 -2.05
N TYR A 317 20.16 18.01 -1.40
CA TYR A 317 20.20 17.10 -0.24
C TYR A 317 19.51 17.70 0.99
N GLN A 318 19.62 19.01 1.22
CA GLN A 318 18.91 19.72 2.30
C GLN A 318 17.39 19.72 2.09
N ILE A 319 16.96 19.90 0.85
CA ILE A 319 15.55 19.75 0.46
C ILE A 319 15.08 18.32 0.74
N GLY A 320 15.85 17.31 0.33
CA GLY A 320 15.58 15.91 0.61
C GLY A 320 15.41 15.61 2.10
N LEU A 321 16.31 16.11 2.94
CA LEU A 321 16.24 15.97 4.40
C LEU A 321 15.01 16.66 5.02
N SER A 322 14.52 17.73 4.42
CA SER A 322 13.37 18.49 4.95
C SER A 322 12.06 17.68 4.90
N TYR A 323 11.94 16.72 3.99
CA TYR A 323 10.79 15.80 3.93
C TYR A 323 10.70 14.85 5.13
N LEU A 324 11.83 14.63 5.83
CA LEU A 324 11.87 13.81 7.04
C LEU A 324 10.92 14.36 8.12
N ALA A 325 10.81 15.69 8.24
CA ALA A 325 9.91 16.32 9.20
C ALA A 325 8.45 15.87 8.96
N ASN A 326 7.99 15.90 7.72
CA ASN A 326 6.65 15.46 7.36
C ASN A 326 6.46 13.95 7.54
N GLY A 327 7.43 13.14 7.09
CA GLY A 327 7.36 11.68 7.18
C GLY A 327 7.35 11.17 8.63
N ILE A 328 8.21 11.70 9.51
CA ILE A 328 8.23 11.37 10.94
C ILE A 328 6.90 11.80 11.59
N GLY A 329 6.42 13.01 11.29
CA GLY A 329 5.13 13.48 11.78
C GLY A 329 4.01 12.51 11.43
N ASN A 330 3.92 12.10 10.15
CA ASN A 330 2.90 11.15 9.69
C ASN A 330 2.99 9.79 10.39
N ALA A 331 4.20 9.22 10.50
CA ALA A 331 4.41 7.95 11.20
C ALA A 331 3.98 8.02 12.67
N MET A 332 4.37 9.08 13.38
CA MET A 332 3.96 9.31 14.77
C MET A 332 2.44 9.45 14.88
N GLY A 333 1.83 10.24 13.99
CA GLY A 333 0.39 10.49 13.98
C GLY A 333 -0.40 9.22 13.74
N ALA A 334 0.05 8.39 12.81
CA ALA A 334 -0.56 7.10 12.51
C ALA A 334 -0.49 6.14 13.70
N PHE A 335 0.65 6.09 14.40
CA PHE A 335 0.85 5.22 15.56
C PHE A 335 0.00 5.64 16.77
N PHE A 336 0.00 6.93 17.12
CA PHE A 336 -0.77 7.42 18.26
C PHE A 336 -2.29 7.34 18.02
N SER A 337 -2.74 7.70 16.82
CA SER A 337 -4.17 7.68 16.49
C SER A 337 -4.76 6.28 16.44
N GLY A 338 -4.00 5.27 16.00
CA GLY A 338 -4.43 3.87 16.07
C GLY A 338 -4.75 3.46 17.51
N LYS A 339 -3.80 3.69 18.45
CA LYS A 339 -4.02 3.38 19.88
C LYS A 339 -5.18 4.14 20.50
N LEU A 340 -5.36 5.41 20.10
CA LEU A 340 -6.48 6.22 20.59
C LEU A 340 -7.82 5.76 20.02
N ALA A 341 -7.86 5.29 18.76
CA ALA A 341 -9.06 4.79 18.11
C ALA A 341 -9.54 3.48 18.75
N ASP A 342 -8.62 2.56 19.05
CA ASP A 342 -8.94 1.31 19.75
C ASP A 342 -9.48 1.58 21.15
N ARG A 343 -8.79 2.44 21.93
CA ARG A 343 -9.27 2.87 23.25
C ARG A 343 -10.63 3.58 23.21
N ALA A 344 -10.90 4.36 22.17
CA ALA A 344 -12.19 5.04 22.01
C ALA A 344 -13.33 4.05 21.73
N LEU A 345 -13.05 2.96 21.00
CA LEU A 345 -14.01 1.88 20.79
C LEU A 345 -14.25 1.06 22.08
N GLU A 346 -13.18 0.69 22.80
CA GLU A 346 -13.31 -0.07 24.07
C GLU A 346 -14.11 0.68 25.14
N LYS A 347 -14.03 2.01 25.14
CA LYS A 347 -14.75 2.86 26.10
C LYS A 347 -16.17 3.22 25.66
N SER A 348 -16.58 2.90 24.42
CA SER A 348 -17.92 3.27 23.96
C SER A 348 -18.96 2.30 24.51
N VAL A 349 -20.04 2.86 25.05
CA VAL A 349 -21.21 2.08 25.46
C VAL A 349 -21.75 1.38 24.20
N ASP A 350 -21.97 0.06 24.30
CA ASP A 350 -22.40 -0.82 23.21
C ASP A 350 -21.41 -0.97 22.02
N HIS A 351 -20.13 -0.60 22.20
CA HIS A 351 -19.10 -0.75 21.15
C HIS A 351 -19.50 -0.09 19.81
N ILE A 352 -20.13 1.07 19.88
CA ILE A 352 -20.52 1.84 18.70
C ILE A 352 -19.27 2.16 17.87
N LEU A 353 -19.22 1.63 16.64
CA LEU A 353 -18.05 1.71 15.75
C LEU A 353 -17.69 3.16 15.40
N GLU A 354 -18.65 4.09 15.37
CA GLU A 354 -18.44 5.52 15.11
C GLU A 354 -17.52 6.19 16.15
N ALA A 355 -17.42 5.62 17.36
CA ALA A 355 -16.50 6.09 18.39
C ALA A 355 -15.04 6.05 17.94
N ARG A 356 -14.68 5.13 17.01
CA ARG A 356 -13.33 5.05 16.42
C ARG A 356 -12.92 6.34 15.69
N LEU A 357 -13.87 7.14 15.19
CA LEU A 357 -13.57 8.38 14.47
C LEU A 357 -13.18 9.54 15.40
N SER A 358 -13.36 9.38 16.72
CA SER A 358 -13.13 10.45 17.71
C SER A 358 -11.71 11.05 17.68
N PRO A 359 -10.62 10.27 17.53
CA PRO A 359 -9.27 10.82 17.45
C PRO A 359 -9.06 11.73 16.23
N MET A 360 -9.88 11.62 15.18
CA MET A 360 -9.75 12.46 13.98
C MET A 360 -9.97 13.94 14.30
N TRP A 361 -10.73 14.28 15.35
CA TRP A 361 -10.90 15.67 15.79
C TRP A 361 -9.55 16.32 16.14
N PHE A 362 -8.62 15.58 16.75
CA PHE A 362 -7.28 16.10 17.01
C PHE A 362 -6.57 16.44 15.71
N GLY A 363 -6.68 15.59 14.69
CA GLY A 363 -6.11 15.82 13.36
C GLY A 363 -6.76 17.01 12.64
N ILE A 364 -8.08 17.18 12.74
CA ILE A 364 -8.84 18.28 12.13
C ILE A 364 -8.37 19.65 12.64
N PHE A 365 -7.98 19.77 13.91
CA PHE A 365 -7.40 21.01 14.43
C PHE A 365 -5.91 21.14 14.14
N LEU A 366 -5.17 20.03 14.15
CA LEU A 366 -3.73 20.02 13.97
C LEU A 366 -3.30 20.34 12.52
N LEU A 367 -4.06 19.86 11.53
CA LEU A 367 -3.81 20.10 10.11
C LEU A 367 -3.75 21.61 9.76
N PRO A 368 -4.78 22.43 10.09
CA PRO A 368 -4.75 23.88 9.92
C PRO A 368 -3.53 24.54 10.58
N VAL A 369 -3.18 24.13 11.78
CA VAL A 369 -2.02 24.70 12.52
C VAL A 369 -0.73 24.45 11.74
N GLY A 370 -0.49 23.22 11.28
CA GLY A 370 0.68 22.91 10.46
C GLY A 370 0.73 23.69 9.15
N GLN A 371 -0.41 23.80 8.45
CA GLN A 371 -0.53 24.54 7.20
C GLN A 371 -0.27 26.04 7.36
N LEU A 372 -0.84 26.65 8.41
CA LEU A 372 -0.66 28.07 8.69
C LEU A 372 0.78 28.38 9.09
N ILE A 373 1.37 27.58 9.98
CA ILE A 373 2.78 27.75 10.37
C ILE A 373 3.67 27.64 9.13
N TYR A 374 3.53 26.57 8.35
CA TYR A 374 4.33 26.38 7.14
C TYR A 374 4.15 27.55 6.15
N GLY A 375 2.90 27.90 5.80
CA GLY A 375 2.63 28.89 4.77
C GLY A 375 3.08 30.30 5.11
N TRP A 376 2.81 30.74 6.34
CA TRP A 376 3.22 32.07 6.77
C TRP A 376 4.72 32.15 7.07
N CYS A 377 5.35 31.09 7.59
CA CYS A 377 6.81 31.08 7.78
C CYS A 377 7.55 31.18 6.44
N VAL A 378 7.09 30.44 5.43
CA VAL A 378 7.63 30.55 4.06
C VAL A 378 7.38 31.95 3.51
N GLN A 379 6.15 32.48 3.55
CA GLN A 379 5.87 33.80 2.99
C GLN A 379 6.65 34.94 3.68
N LEU A 380 6.81 34.87 5.00
CA LEU A 380 7.50 35.88 5.81
C LEU A 380 9.02 35.65 5.93
N HIS A 381 9.56 34.62 5.27
CA HIS A 381 10.99 34.27 5.33
C HIS A 381 11.48 34.06 6.78
N ILE A 382 10.64 33.44 7.62
CA ILE A 382 10.97 33.12 9.02
C ILE A 382 12.00 31.98 9.06
N HIS A 383 12.79 31.90 10.12
CA HIS A 383 13.78 30.84 10.31
C HIS A 383 13.26 29.44 9.97
N ILE A 384 14.07 28.65 9.24
CA ILE A 384 13.70 27.35 8.67
C ILE A 384 13.11 26.36 9.69
N VAL A 385 13.56 26.41 10.94
CA VAL A 385 13.06 25.52 12.01
C VAL A 385 11.55 25.68 12.20
N ALA A 386 11.00 26.88 12.07
CA ALA A 386 9.56 27.12 12.15
C ALA A 386 8.83 26.48 10.96
N THR A 387 9.38 26.63 9.75
CA THR A 387 8.87 25.99 8.52
C THR A 387 8.85 24.47 8.63
N LEU A 388 9.94 23.86 9.12
CA LEU A 388 10.03 22.41 9.34
C LEU A 388 9.07 21.93 10.44
N THR A 389 8.86 22.74 11.49
CA THR A 389 7.87 22.45 12.53
C THR A 389 6.46 22.42 11.94
N GLY A 390 6.13 23.36 11.04
CA GLY A 390 4.87 23.34 10.29
C GLY A 390 4.69 22.08 9.45
N LEU A 391 5.73 21.65 8.73
CA LEU A 391 5.72 20.40 7.95
C LEU A 391 5.53 19.15 8.81
N PHE A 392 6.15 19.12 9.98
CA PHE A 392 5.99 18.05 10.96
C PHE A 392 4.55 17.98 11.47
N LEU A 393 3.97 19.11 11.89
CA LEU A 393 2.59 19.17 12.37
C LEU A 393 1.59 18.82 11.28
N LEU A 394 1.84 19.23 10.03
CA LEU A 394 1.05 18.80 8.87
C LEU A 394 1.09 17.27 8.71
N GLY A 395 2.28 16.66 8.75
CA GLY A 395 2.44 15.21 8.67
C GLY A 395 1.70 14.51 9.82
N LEU A 396 1.89 15.00 11.05
CA LEU A 396 1.22 14.49 12.25
C LEU A 396 -0.31 14.54 12.12
N GLY A 397 -0.85 15.65 11.61
CA GLY A 397 -2.28 15.78 11.32
C GLY A 397 -2.77 14.76 10.30
N VAL A 398 -2.04 14.55 9.19
CA VAL A 398 -2.40 13.56 8.16
C VAL A 398 -2.47 12.17 8.77
N GLY A 399 -1.44 11.75 9.53
CA GLY A 399 -1.41 10.44 10.17
C GLY A 399 -2.56 10.23 11.16
N VAL A 400 -2.95 11.27 11.91
CA VAL A 400 -4.05 11.19 12.88
C VAL A 400 -5.42 11.02 12.21
N VAL A 401 -5.63 11.63 11.05
CA VAL A 401 -6.89 11.50 10.30
C VAL A 401 -6.91 10.19 9.49
N GLN A 402 -5.75 9.74 8.99
CA GLN A 402 -5.63 8.58 8.12
C GLN A 402 -5.97 7.24 8.81
N THR A 403 -5.33 6.95 9.95
CA THR A 403 -5.46 5.63 10.58
C THR A 403 -6.90 5.32 11.00
N PRO A 404 -7.59 6.20 11.76
CA PRO A 404 -8.95 5.91 12.21
C PRO A 404 -9.96 5.79 11.07
N ALA A 405 -9.80 6.59 10.00
CA ALA A 405 -10.65 6.53 8.81
C ALA A 405 -10.55 5.15 8.13
N ASN A 406 -9.33 4.66 7.88
CA ASN A 406 -9.10 3.37 7.25
C ASN A 406 -9.59 2.21 8.12
N THR A 407 -9.32 2.22 9.43
CA THR A 407 -9.80 1.17 10.34
C THR A 407 -11.33 1.15 10.44
N TYR A 408 -11.96 2.34 10.49
CA TYR A 408 -13.41 2.44 10.60
C TYR A 408 -14.14 1.88 9.37
N ILE A 409 -13.69 2.18 8.15
CA ILE A 409 -14.35 1.68 6.93
C ILE A 409 -14.16 0.17 6.76
N VAL A 410 -13.03 -0.38 7.21
CA VAL A 410 -12.78 -1.83 7.21
C VAL A 410 -13.76 -2.52 8.16
N ASP A 411 -13.93 -1.99 9.37
CA ASP A 411 -14.89 -2.53 10.35
C ASP A 411 -16.34 -2.33 9.91
N ALA A 412 -16.65 -1.21 9.24
CA ALA A 412 -17.97 -0.94 8.67
C ALA A 412 -18.38 -1.95 7.59
N TYR A 413 -17.41 -2.44 6.81
CA TYR A 413 -17.64 -3.29 5.64
C TYR A 413 -16.73 -4.52 5.65
N GLN A 414 -16.73 -5.29 6.74
CA GLN A 414 -15.86 -6.46 6.92
C GLN A 414 -15.88 -7.45 5.74
N LYS A 415 -17.08 -7.74 5.19
CA LYS A 415 -17.25 -8.65 4.03
C LYS A 415 -16.63 -8.11 2.74
N HIS A 416 -16.41 -6.81 2.63
CA HIS A 416 -15.92 -6.12 1.44
C HIS A 416 -14.76 -5.16 1.75
N SER A 417 -13.94 -5.49 2.74
CA SER A 417 -12.85 -4.65 3.27
C SER A 417 -11.85 -4.22 2.19
N ALA A 418 -11.44 -5.13 1.31
CA ALA A 418 -10.55 -4.81 0.19
C ALA A 418 -11.18 -3.81 -0.81
N SER A 419 -12.47 -3.95 -1.11
CA SER A 419 -13.16 -3.06 -2.05
C SER A 419 -13.38 -1.65 -1.48
N VAL A 420 -13.71 -1.53 -0.19
CA VAL A 420 -13.89 -0.22 0.47
C VAL A 420 -12.54 0.50 0.66
N MET A 421 -11.47 -0.24 0.97
CA MET A 421 -10.11 0.31 1.01
C MET A 421 -9.66 0.81 -0.37
N GLY A 422 -9.99 0.07 -1.43
CA GLY A 422 -9.78 0.51 -2.80
C GLY A 422 -10.52 1.82 -3.14
N ALA A 423 -11.77 1.96 -2.67
CA ALA A 423 -12.55 3.19 -2.83
C ALA A 423 -11.92 4.37 -2.09
N ALA A 424 -11.55 4.18 -0.82
CA ALA A 424 -10.87 5.21 -0.02
C ALA A 424 -9.52 5.62 -0.63
N ASN A 425 -8.76 4.65 -1.13
CA ASN A 425 -7.51 4.89 -1.84
C ASN A 425 -7.73 5.71 -3.12
N LEU A 426 -8.78 5.42 -3.87
CA LEU A 426 -9.11 6.19 -5.06
C LEU A 426 -9.46 7.65 -4.71
N MET A 427 -10.30 7.85 -3.69
CA MET A 427 -10.71 9.20 -3.26
C MET A 427 -9.52 10.07 -2.83
N ARG A 428 -8.60 9.53 -2.01
CA ARG A 428 -7.40 10.27 -1.60
C ARG A 428 -6.46 10.55 -2.77
N CYS A 429 -6.29 9.59 -3.69
CA CYS A 429 -5.40 9.76 -4.84
C CYS A 429 -5.95 10.79 -5.84
N VAL A 430 -7.27 10.87 -5.99
CA VAL A 430 -7.90 11.93 -6.79
C VAL A 430 -7.62 13.30 -6.18
N SER A 431 -7.76 13.46 -4.86
CA SER A 431 -7.44 14.71 -4.18
C SER A 431 -5.95 15.10 -4.31
N ALA A 432 -5.06 14.13 -4.10
CA ALA A 432 -3.60 14.32 -4.24
C ALA A 432 -3.13 14.49 -5.69
N GLY A 433 -3.90 14.03 -6.67
CA GLY A 433 -3.65 14.30 -8.09
C GLY A 433 -4.06 15.73 -8.47
N CYS A 434 -5.19 16.23 -7.99
CA CYS A 434 -5.70 17.57 -8.36
C CYS A 434 -4.87 18.71 -7.78
N THR A 435 -4.42 18.58 -6.54
CA THR A 435 -3.85 19.68 -5.75
C THR A 435 -2.49 20.20 -6.27
N PRO A 436 -1.53 19.38 -6.75
CA PRO A 436 -0.30 19.88 -7.35
C PRO A 436 -0.51 20.70 -8.63
N LEU A 437 -1.59 20.46 -9.39
CA LEU A 437 -1.89 21.22 -10.61
C LEU A 437 -2.28 22.67 -10.30
N VAL A 438 -2.98 22.86 -9.19
CA VAL A 438 -3.47 24.17 -8.73
C VAL A 438 -2.40 24.92 -7.92
N ALA A 439 -1.40 24.20 -7.39
CA ALA A 439 -0.40 24.80 -6.50
C ALA A 439 0.38 25.98 -7.11
N PRO A 440 0.97 25.87 -8.33
CA PRO A 440 1.73 26.98 -8.91
C PRO A 440 0.87 28.22 -9.13
N THR A 441 -0.33 28.04 -9.71
CA THR A 441 -1.22 29.17 -10.05
C THR A 441 -1.74 29.87 -8.79
N LEU A 442 -2.10 29.12 -7.76
CA LEU A 442 -2.58 29.69 -6.50
C LEU A 442 -1.45 30.44 -5.77
N ILE A 443 -0.26 29.85 -5.69
CA ILE A 443 0.90 30.45 -5.02
C ILE A 443 1.34 31.73 -5.74
N GLU A 444 1.42 31.73 -7.07
CA GLU A 444 1.80 32.90 -7.86
C GLU A 444 0.78 34.04 -7.74
N SER A 445 -0.50 33.72 -7.57
CA SER A 445 -1.58 34.72 -7.55
C SER A 445 -1.77 35.40 -6.19
N ILE A 446 -1.71 34.65 -5.09
CA ILE A 446 -2.06 35.16 -3.74
C ILE A 446 -0.97 34.91 -2.69
N GLY A 447 0.12 34.24 -3.05
CA GLY A 447 1.23 33.91 -2.14
C GLY A 447 0.99 32.66 -1.29
N ASN A 448 2.07 32.16 -0.67
CA ASN A 448 2.07 30.89 0.07
C ASN A 448 1.18 30.91 1.33
N GLY A 449 1.23 31.99 2.12
CA GLY A 449 0.49 32.14 3.36
C GLY A 449 -1.01 32.14 3.13
N TRP A 450 -1.52 32.96 2.20
CA TRP A 450 -2.95 32.96 1.86
C TRP A 450 -3.41 31.65 1.20
N SER A 451 -2.61 31.10 0.30
CA SER A 451 -2.89 29.78 -0.30
C SER A 451 -3.14 28.73 0.78
N LEU A 452 -2.23 28.61 1.74
CA LEU A 452 -2.32 27.61 2.81
C LEU A 452 -3.34 27.98 3.89
N THR A 453 -3.68 29.26 4.05
CA THR A 453 -4.79 29.71 4.90
C THR A 453 -6.13 29.22 4.33
N ILE A 454 -6.33 29.31 3.01
CA ILE A 454 -7.53 28.75 2.36
C ILE A 454 -7.60 27.24 2.57
N LEU A 455 -6.49 26.53 2.38
CA LEU A 455 -6.43 25.08 2.61
C LEU A 455 -6.68 24.72 4.09
N ALA A 456 -6.21 25.53 5.03
CA ALA A 456 -6.47 25.38 6.46
C ALA A 456 -7.95 25.52 6.81
N ILE A 457 -8.64 26.50 6.23
CA ILE A 457 -10.09 26.66 6.41
C ILE A 457 -10.84 25.44 5.85
N ILE A 458 -10.48 24.97 4.65
CA ILE A 458 -11.11 23.78 4.04
C ILE A 458 -10.85 22.53 4.91
N SER A 459 -9.65 22.37 5.46
CA SER A 459 -9.30 21.26 6.34
C SER A 459 -10.14 21.28 7.62
N LEU A 460 -10.34 22.45 8.22
CA LEU A 460 -11.17 22.62 9.41
C LEU A 460 -12.65 22.32 9.11
N LEU A 461 -13.17 22.80 7.98
CA LEU A 461 -14.54 22.55 7.54
C LEU A 461 -14.82 21.06 7.28
N SER A 462 -13.80 20.28 6.91
CA SER A 462 -13.94 18.83 6.76
C SER A 462 -14.36 18.11 8.07
N GLY A 463 -14.19 18.76 9.23
CA GLY A 463 -14.70 18.26 10.50
C GLY A 463 -16.23 18.10 10.55
N ALA A 464 -16.97 18.86 9.73
CA ALA A 464 -18.41 18.66 9.58
C ALA A 464 -18.74 17.25 9.07
N CYS A 465 -17.90 16.66 8.21
CA CYS A 465 -18.09 15.30 7.72
C CYS A 465 -17.98 14.27 8.86
N ILE A 466 -17.02 14.46 9.78
CA ILE A 466 -16.86 13.59 10.96
C ILE A 466 -18.03 13.74 11.92
N PHE A 467 -18.45 14.97 12.18
CA PHE A 467 -19.63 15.22 13.00
C PHE A 467 -20.87 14.49 12.45
N LEU A 468 -21.12 14.59 11.14
CA LEU A 468 -22.23 13.90 10.48
C LEU A 468 -22.07 12.38 10.52
N ALA A 469 -20.87 11.85 10.29
CA ALA A 469 -20.59 10.42 10.38
C ALA A 469 -20.82 9.88 11.79
N GLN A 470 -20.42 10.60 12.83
CA GLN A 470 -20.61 10.19 14.21
C GLN A 470 -22.07 10.25 14.65
N ARG A 471 -22.84 11.23 14.17
CA ARG A 471 -24.25 11.40 14.58
C ARG A 471 -25.23 10.54 13.80
N TYR A 472 -25.00 10.34 12.50
CA TYR A 472 -25.95 9.66 11.60
C TYR A 472 -25.41 8.36 11.01
N GLY A 473 -24.16 7.99 11.29
CA GLY A 473 -23.50 6.85 10.66
C GLY A 473 -24.23 5.52 10.81
N GLN A 474 -24.87 5.29 11.96
CA GLN A 474 -25.68 4.09 12.21
C GLN A 474 -26.87 3.94 11.24
N HIS A 475 -27.43 5.05 10.74
CA HIS A 475 -28.58 5.03 9.82
C HIS A 475 -28.17 4.80 8.35
N TRP A 476 -26.88 4.94 8.03
CA TRP A 476 -26.36 4.93 6.64
C TRP A 476 -25.49 3.71 6.31
N ARG A 477 -25.23 2.84 7.29
CA ARG A 477 -24.66 1.50 7.07
C ARG A 477 -25.74 0.54 6.60
#